data_AF-A0A923ZY21-F1
#
_entry.id   AF-A0A923ZY21-F1
#
_cell.length_a   1.000
_cell.length_b   1.000
_cell.length_c   1.000
_cell.angle_alpha   90.00
_cell.angle_beta   90.00
_cell.angle_gamma   90.00
#
_symmetry.space_group_name_H-M   'P 1'
#
loop_
_entity.id
_entity.type
_entity.pdbx_description
1 polymer ?
#
loop_
_entity_poly.entity_id
_entity_poly.type
_entity_poly.pdbx_seq_one_letter_code
_entity_poly.pdbx_strand_id
1 'polypeptide(L)' 'RDKRMVENLRDRGIVQRAEDLGIDKRDATRDLLAAKNMKDLVRASGGLYAPPRRFRNW' A
#
# COMPACT_ATOMS: atom_id res chain seq x y z
N ARG A 1 8.90 9.08 -22.79
CA ARG A 1 7.46 8.89 -23.07
C ARG A 1 6.91 10.19 -23.64
N ASP A 2 6.12 10.13 -24.70
CA ASP A 2 5.43 11.31 -25.23
C ASP A 2 4.39 11.80 -24.21
N LYS A 3 4.53 13.04 -23.75
CA LYS A 3 3.64 13.64 -22.75
C LYS A 3 2.21 13.76 -23.25
N ARG A 4 2.02 14.12 -24.54
CA ARG A 4 0.68 14.30 -25.12
C ARG A 4 -0.07 12.98 -25.19
N MET A 5 0.63 11.91 -25.60
CA MET A 5 0.06 10.57 -25.62
C MET A 5 -0.36 10.12 -24.22
N VAL A 6 0.43 10.42 -23.19
CA VAL A 6 0.11 10.06 -21.80
C VAL A 6 -1.11 10.83 -21.28
N GLU A 7 -1.22 12.14 -21.54
CA GLU A 7 -2.40 12.89 -21.10
C GLU A 7 -3.67 12.42 -21.84
N ASN A 8 -3.61 12.12 -23.15
CA ASN A 8 -4.73 11.51 -23.87
C ASN A 8 -5.20 10.19 -23.24
N LEU A 9 -4.27 9.39 -22.72
CA LEU A 9 -4.60 8.14 -22.01
C LEU A 9 -5.15 8.39 -20.61
N ARG A 10 -4.79 9.50 -19.97
CA ARG A 10 -5.36 9.93 -18.68
C ARG A 10 -6.79 10.44 -18.84
N ASP A 11 -7.05 11.24 -19.86
CA ASP A 11 -8.40 11.74 -20.18
C ASP A 11 -9.38 10.58 -20.45
N ARG A 12 -8.88 9.49 -21.05
CA ARG A 12 -9.65 8.26 -21.30
C ARG A 12 -9.75 7.32 -20.09
N GLY A 13 -9.12 7.65 -18.95
CA GLY A 13 -9.08 6.82 -17.76
C GLY A 13 -8.24 5.54 -17.86
N ILE A 14 -7.47 5.36 -18.94
CA ILE A 14 -6.60 4.18 -19.14
C ILE A 14 -5.35 4.29 -18.27
N VAL A 15 -4.85 5.50 -18.09
CA VAL A 15 -3.78 5.81 -17.13
C VAL A 15 -4.39 6.66 -16.03
N GLN A 16 -4.25 6.24 -14.78
CA GLN A 16 -4.66 7.05 -13.63
C GLN A 16 -3.46 7.26 -12.72
N ARG A 17 -3.19 8.51 -12.38
CA ARG A 17 -2.23 8.88 -11.33
C ARG A 17 -2.97 8.96 -9.99
N ALA A 18 -2.22 9.04 -8.89
CA ALA A 18 -2.80 9.17 -7.55
C ALA A 18 -3.75 10.38 -7.46
N GLU A 19 -3.37 11.49 -8.09
CA GLU A 19 -4.16 12.72 -8.12
C GLU A 19 -5.49 12.55 -8.86
N ASP A 20 -5.54 11.69 -9.89
CA ASP A 20 -6.77 11.38 -10.64
C ASP A 20 -7.75 10.56 -9.81
N LEU A 21 -7.27 9.92 -8.74
CA LEU A 21 -8.06 9.14 -7.79
C LEU A 21 -8.36 9.90 -6.49
N GLY A 22 -7.97 11.18 -6.40
CA GLY A 22 -8.11 11.98 -5.18
C GLY A 22 -7.16 11.57 -4.05
N ILE A 23 -6.06 10.90 -4.37
CA ILE A 23 -5.08 10.40 -3.40
C ILE A 23 -3.87 11.34 -3.37
N ASP A 24 -3.56 11.90 -2.20
CA ASP A 24 -2.29 12.59 -1.97
C ASP A 24 -1.18 11.55 -1.69
N LYS A 25 -0.10 11.60 -2.47
CA LYS A 25 1.05 10.70 -2.31
C LYS A 25 1.72 10.82 -0.95
N ARG A 26 1.57 11.96 -0.27
CA ARG A 26 2.15 12.21 1.06
C ARG A 26 1.45 11.41 2.16
N ASP A 27 0.20 11.01 1.94
CA ASP A 27 -0.58 10.22 2.89
C ASP A 27 -0.15 8.74 2.90
N ALA A 28 0.65 8.30 1.93
CA ALA A 28 1.14 6.92 1.82
C ALA A 28 2.21 6.59 2.87
N THR A 29 1.83 6.57 4.15
CA THR A 29 2.70 6.29 5.30
C THR A 29 2.44 4.89 5.88
N ARG A 30 3.36 4.43 6.75
CA ARG A 30 3.21 3.17 7.50
C ARG A 30 2.01 3.17 8.45
N ASP A 31 1.43 4.33 8.72
CA ASP A 31 0.30 4.45 9.64
C ASP A 31 -1.01 3.90 9.08
N LEU A 32 -1.11 3.80 7.76
CA LEU A 32 -2.24 3.16 7.08
C LEU A 32 -2.21 1.62 7.15
N LEU A 33 -1.11 1.01 7.62
CA LEU A 33 -1.05 -0.45 7.76
C LEU A 33 -1.89 -0.90 8.96
N ALA A 34 -2.84 -1.82 8.72
CA ALA A 34 -3.66 -2.43 9.78
C ALA A 34 -2.84 -3.21 10.82
N ALA A 35 -1.66 -3.70 10.43
CA ALA A 35 -0.67 -4.32 11.29
C ALA A 35 0.72 -3.83 10.86
N LYS A 36 1.48 -3.22 11.77
CA LYS A 36 2.73 -2.52 11.44
C LYS A 36 3.97 -3.41 11.55
N ASN A 37 3.84 -4.56 12.21
CA ASN A 37 4.90 -5.52 12.46
C ASN A 37 4.32 -6.95 12.66
N MET A 38 5.20 -7.92 12.91
CA MET A 38 4.81 -9.31 13.13
C MET A 38 3.98 -9.52 14.41
N LYS A 39 4.16 -8.68 15.44
CA LYS A 39 3.31 -8.65 16.65
C LYS A 39 1.86 -8.48 16.32
N ASP A 40 1.62 -7.45 15.53
CA ASP A 40 0.29 -7.00 15.24
C ASP A 40 -0.43 -8.07 14.41
N LEU A 41 0.29 -8.73 13.49
CA LEU A 41 -0.23 -9.88 12.74
C LEU A 41 -0.58 -11.07 13.63
N VAL A 42 0.31 -11.47 14.54
CA VAL A 42 0.03 -12.58 15.47
C VAL A 42 -1.15 -12.25 16.38
N ARG A 43 -1.21 -11.01 16.90
CA ARG A 43 -2.33 -10.54 17.71
C ARG A 43 -3.65 -10.53 16.94
N ALA A 44 -3.65 -10.02 15.71
CA ALA A 44 -4.82 -10.00 14.85
C ALA A 44 -5.33 -11.42 14.54
N SER A 45 -4.43 -12.39 14.45
CA SER A 45 -4.79 -13.80 14.28
C SER A 45 -5.31 -14.49 15.55
N GLY A 46 -5.35 -13.82 16.70
CA GLY A 46 -5.66 -14.45 17.99
C GLY A 46 -4.61 -15.50 18.43
N GLY A 47 -3.37 -15.37 17.95
CA GLY A 47 -2.29 -16.34 18.21
C GLY A 47 -2.26 -17.55 17.28
N LEU A 48 -3.16 -17.64 16.29
CA LEU A 48 -3.20 -18.76 15.34
C LEU A 48 -2.06 -18.71 14.31
N TYR A 49 -1.52 -17.52 14.03
CA TYR A 49 -0.39 -17.37 13.12
C TYR A 49 0.93 -17.63 13.84
N ALA A 50 1.65 -18.67 13.41
CA ALA A 50 2.97 -19.01 13.91
C ALA A 50 4.07 -18.50 12.97
N PRO A 51 4.70 -17.35 13.24
CA PRO A 51 5.69 -16.79 12.33
C PRO A 51 6.96 -17.67 12.24
N PRO A 52 7.63 -17.72 11.08
CA PRO A 52 8.93 -18.38 10.91
C PRO A 52 9.99 -17.82 11.85
N ARG A 53 10.99 -18.63 12.23
CA ARG A 53 11.99 -18.27 13.26
C ARG A 53 12.69 -16.94 12.99
N ARG A 54 13.01 -16.62 11.72
CA ARG A 54 13.64 -15.36 11.31
C ARG A 54 12.82 -14.10 11.63
N PHE A 55 11.52 -14.24 11.89
CA PHE A 55 10.59 -13.16 12.18
C PHE A 55 10.02 -13.24 13.60
N ARG A 56 10.66 -13.99 14.51
CA ARG A 56 10.26 -14.11 15.93
C ARG A 56 10.96 -13.09 16.85
N ASN A 57 11.91 -12.33 16.32
CA ASN A 57 12.54 -11.22 17.03
C ASN A 57 11.88 -9.92 16.57
N TRP A 58 10.88 -9.46 17.33
CA TRP A 58 10.08 -8.26 17.08
C TRP A 58 9.69 -7.57 18.39
#